data_AF-A0A9X7VWP5-F1
#
_entry.id   AF-A0A9X7VWP5-F1
#
_cell.length_a   1.000
_cell.length_b   1.000
_cell.length_c   1.000
_cell.angle_alpha   90.00
_cell.angle_beta   90.00
_cell.angle_gamma   90.00
#
_symmetry.space_group_name_H-M   'P 1'
#
loop_
_entity.id
_entity.type
_entity.pdbx_description
1 polymer ?
#
loop_
_entity_poly.entity_id
_entity_poly.type
_entity_poly.pdbx_seq_one_letter_code
_entity_poly.pdbx_strand_id
1 'polypeptide(L)' 'MKVLLLPRVLLNPISLPGMGKSIDLPEMSATENQEIRSAFAQGELYVEFDDKPGVTHKVSNVWANPHSSQATLFIR' A
#
# COMPACT_ATOMS: atom_id res chain seq x y z
N MET A 1 13.53 -5.83 -0.87
CA MET A 1 12.55 -5.07 -1.69
C MET A 1 11.28 -5.90 -1.89
N LYS A 2 10.09 -5.39 -1.49
CA LYS A 2 8.78 -6.02 -1.72
C LYS A 2 7.90 -5.09 -2.57
N VAL A 3 7.32 -5.62 -3.65
CA VAL A 3 6.41 -4.89 -4.55
C VAL A 3 5.03 -5.53 -4.45
N LEU A 4 4.01 -4.73 -4.16
CA LEU A 4 2.62 -5.13 -4.18
C LEU A 4 2.02 -4.83 -5.54
N LEU A 5 1.56 -5.87 -6.25
CA LEU A 5 0.80 -5.73 -7.48
C LEU A 5 -0.67 -5.54 -7.11
N LEU A 6 -1.22 -4.37 -7.45
CA LEU A 6 -2.57 -3.98 -7.05
C LEU A 6 -3.36 -3.45 -8.25
N PRO A 7 -4.68 -3.74 -8.31
CA PRO A 7 -5.52 -3.13 -9.31
C PRO A 7 -5.72 -1.65 -8.98
N ARG A 8 -5.62 -0.80 -9.99
CA ARG A 8 -5.72 0.67 -9.83
C ARG A 8 -7.07 1.15 -9.31
N VAL A 9 -8.11 0.33 -9.36
CA VAL A 9 -9.42 0.61 -8.75
C VAL A 9 -9.34 0.85 -7.24
N LEU A 10 -8.31 0.31 -6.57
CA LEU A 10 -8.07 0.52 -5.13
C LEU A 10 -7.43 1.88 -4.83
N LEU A 11 -6.91 2.58 -5.84
CA LEU A 11 -6.31 3.90 -5.68
C LEU A 11 -7.40 4.94 -5.46
N ASN A 12 -7.38 5.60 -4.31
CA ASN A 12 -8.23 6.75 -4.08
C ASN A 12 -7.82 7.90 -5.03
N PRO A 13 -8.76 8.44 -5.84
CA PRO A 13 -8.44 9.53 -6.76
C PRO A 13 -8.07 10.83 -6.04
N ILE A 14 -8.46 10.98 -4.78
CA ILE A 14 -8.18 12.17 -3.97
C ILE A 14 -6.80 12.04 -3.33
N SER A 15 -5.95 13.05 -3.53
CA SER A 15 -4.69 13.17 -2.81
C SER A 15 -4.92 13.94 -1.51
N LEU A 16 -4.47 13.36 -0.39
CA LEU A 16 -4.51 14.04 0.90
C LEU A 16 -3.32 15.01 1.03
N PRO A 17 -3.54 16.26 1.50
CA PRO A 17 -2.46 17.21 1.74
C PRO A 17 -1.36 16.62 2.62
N GLY A 18 -0.11 16.67 2.15
CA GLY A 18 1.07 16.18 2.88
C GLY A 18 1.28 14.65 2.87
N MET A 19 0.25 13.86 2.58
CA MET A 19 0.31 12.38 2.63
C MET A 19 0.40 11.72 1.25
N GLY A 20 -0.16 12.35 0.21
CA GLY A 20 -0.19 11.80 -1.15
C GLY A 20 -1.48 11.04 -1.43
N LYS A 21 -1.44 10.07 -2.35
CA LYS A 21 -2.61 9.24 -2.69
C LYS A 21 -2.69 8.04 -1.76
N SER A 22 -3.90 7.62 -1.43
CA SER A 22 -4.14 6.46 -0.59
C SER A 22 -4.62 5.26 -1.42
N ILE A 23 -4.30 4.05 -0.96
CA ILE A 23 -4.75 2.79 -1.54
C ILE A 23 -5.31 1.94 -0.41
N ASP A 24 -6.58 1.59 -0.51
CA ASP A 24 -7.24 0.76 0.50
C ASP A 24 -7.06 -0.72 0.14
N LEU A 25 -6.33 -1.46 0.97
CA LEU A 25 -6.13 -2.88 0.77
C LEU A 25 -7.36 -3.66 1.26
N PRO A 26 -7.73 -4.74 0.56
CA PRO A 26 -8.75 -5.66 1.05
C PRO A 26 -8.33 -6.32 2.38
N GLU A 27 -9.20 -7.14 2.95
CA GLU A 27 -8.79 -7.96 4.10
C GLU A 27 -7.64 -8.89 3.71
N MET A 28 -6.59 -8.84 4.51
CA MET A 28 -5.38 -9.64 4.30
C MET A 28 -5.28 -10.71 5.38
N SER A 29 -4.59 -11.80 5.07
CA SER A 29 -4.17 -12.75 6.09
C SER A 29 -3.20 -12.10 7.10
N ALA A 30 -3.11 -12.68 8.30
CA ALA A 30 -2.18 -12.20 9.31
C ALA A 30 -0.72 -12.20 8.81
N THR A 31 -0.35 -13.22 8.02
CA THR A 31 0.97 -13.35 7.40
C THR A 31 1.25 -12.23 6.41
N GLU A 32 0.33 -11.94 5.48
CA GLU A 32 0.47 -10.85 4.52
C GLU A 32 0.61 -9.49 5.22
N ASN A 33 -0.20 -9.25 6.25
CA ASN A 33 -0.16 -8.00 7.02
C ASN A 33 1.20 -7.84 7.72
N GLN A 34 1.74 -8.92 8.31
CA GLN A 34 3.07 -8.91 8.92
C GLN A 34 4.18 -8.67 7.90
N GLU A 35 4.11 -9.27 6.72
CA GLU A 35 5.09 -9.06 5.64
C GLU A 35 5.10 -7.62 5.14
N ILE A 36 3.92 -7.01 4.94
CA ILE A 36 3.78 -5.61 4.52
C ILE A 36 4.39 -4.68 5.56
N ARG A 37 4.07 -4.88 6.84
CA ARG A 37 4.63 -4.06 7.94
C ARG A 37 6.14 -4.21 8.04
N SER A 38 6.66 -5.41 7.87
CA SER A 38 8.10 -5.69 7.91
C SER A 38 8.83 -5.00 6.74
N ALA A 39 8.30 -5.12 5.53
CA ALA A 39 8.86 -4.44 4.35
C ALA A 39 8.79 -2.91 4.47
N PHE A 40 7.71 -2.37 5.03
CA PHE A 40 7.58 -0.94 5.29
C PHE A 40 8.62 -0.45 6.31
N ALA A 41 8.80 -1.17 7.42
CA ALA A 41 9.79 -0.85 8.45
C ALA A 41 11.23 -0.84 7.92
N GLN A 42 11.51 -1.67 6.91
CA GLN A 42 12.80 -1.71 6.21
C GLN A 42 12.95 -0.61 5.13
N GLY A 43 11.90 0.17 4.86
CA GLY A 43 11.89 1.19 3.81
C GLY A 43 11.88 0.63 2.39
N GLU A 44 11.45 -0.64 2.26
CA GLU A 44 11.56 -1.46 1.06
C GLU A 44 10.19 -1.85 0.46
N LEU A 45 9.11 -1.20 0.88
CA LEU A 45 7.76 -1.46 0.39
C LEU A 45 7.38 -0.53 -0.79
N TYR A 46 6.97 -1.14 -1.89
CA TYR A 46 6.55 -0.46 -3.12
C TYR A 46 5.21 -1.02 -3.62
N VAL A 47 4.50 -0.23 -4.41
CA VAL A 47 3.27 -0.62 -5.11
C VAL A 47 3.50 -0.48 -6.61
N GLU A 48 3.01 -1.44 -7.37
CA GLU A 48 2.91 -1.41 -8.82
C GLU A 48 1.46 -1.69 -9.22
N PHE A 49 0.96 -0.96 -10.20
CA PHE A 49 -0.41 -1.15 -10.66
C PHE A 49 -0.46 -2.04 -11.89
N ASP A 50 -1.45 -2.94 -11.93
CA ASP A 50 -1.60 -3.92 -13.02
C ASP A 50 -1.76 -3.27 -14.42
N ASP A 51 -2.28 -2.04 -14.48
CA ASP A 51 -2.46 -1.26 -15.72
C ASP A 51 -1.17 -0.57 -16.19
N LYS A 52 -0.12 -0.56 -15.37
CA LYS A 52 1.16 0.11 -15.62
C LYS A 52 2.33 -0.74 -15.13
N PRO A 53 2.58 -1.89 -15.77
CA PRO A 53 3.69 -2.75 -15.39
C PRO A 53 5.03 -2.00 -15.52
N GLY A 54 5.93 -2.21 -14.55
CA GLY A 54 7.24 -1.59 -14.48
C GLY A 54 7.27 -0.19 -13.81
N VAL A 55 6.13 0.38 -13.45
CA VAL A 55 6.07 1.63 -12.67
C VAL A 55 5.81 1.33 -11.20
N THR A 56 6.82 1.57 -10.36
CA THR A 56 6.73 1.36 -8.92
C THR A 56 6.59 2.69 -8.17
N HIS A 57 5.75 2.67 -7.13
CA HIS A 57 5.49 3.78 -6.23
C HIS A 57 5.95 3.40 -4.83
N LYS A 58 6.84 4.19 -4.23
CA LYS A 58 7.30 3.92 -2.86
C LYS A 58 6.18 4.22 -1.86
N VAL A 59 5.93 3.30 -0.93
CA VAL A 59 4.97 3.51 0.15
C VAL A 59 5.57 4.48 1.16
N SER A 60 4.88 5.60 1.39
CA SER A 60 5.27 6.67 2.32
C SER A 60 4.71 6.44 3.72
N ASN A 61 3.56 5.77 3.85
CA ASN A 61 2.93 5.47 5.12
C ASN A 61 2.01 4.24 5.03
N VAL A 62 1.81 3.56 6.16
CA VAL A 62 0.87 2.45 6.32
C VAL A 62 -0.04 2.74 7.49
N TRP A 63 -1.34 2.86 7.24
CA TRP A 63 -2.36 3.01 8.26
C TRP A 63 -3.12 1.71 8.42
N ALA A 64 -2.95 1.03 9.54
CA ALA A 64 -3.69 -0.18 9.86
C ALA A 64 -5.09 0.11 10.38
N ASN A 65 -6.09 -0.65 9.93
CA ASN A 65 -7.41 -0.64 10.55
C ASN A 65 -7.31 -1.34 11.93
N PRO A 66 -7.70 -0.69 13.05
CA PRO A 66 -7.64 -1.32 14.37
C PRO A 66 -8.71 -2.42 14.57
N HIS A 67 -9.72 -2.50 13.70
CA HIS A 67 -10.85 -3.42 13.81
C HIS A 67 -10.82 -4.57 12.80
N SER A 68 -9.90 -4.56 11.84
CA SER A 68 -9.80 -5.59 10.80
C SER A 68 -8.36 -5.76 10.32
N SER A 69 -8.12 -6.77 9.49
CA SER A 69 -6.82 -6.99 8.86
C SER A 69 -6.56 -6.06 7.66
N GLN A 70 -7.42 -5.07 7.42
CA GLN A 70 -7.25 -4.09 6.35
C GLN A 70 -6.16 -3.07 6.70
N ALA A 71 -5.59 -2.47 5.66
CA ALA A 71 -4.70 -1.34 5.81
C ALA A 71 -4.82 -0.39 4.62
N THR A 72 -4.58 0.89 4.87
CA THR A 72 -4.47 1.91 3.84
C THR A 72 -2.99 2.24 3.64
N LEU A 73 -2.52 2.10 2.41
CA LEU A 73 -1.17 2.52 2.02
C LEU A 73 -1.21 3.95 1.48
N PHE A 74 -0.18 4.73 1.74
CA PHE A 74 0.00 6.04 1.13
C PHE A 74 1.20 6.00 0.18
N ILE A 75 1.05 6.59 -1.00
CA ILE A 75 2.10 6.68 -2.03
C ILE A 75 2.27 8.13 -2.51
N ARG A 76 3.47 8.46 -2.99
CA ARG A 76 3.79 9.73 -3.64
C ARG A 76 4.20 9.51 -5.09
#